data_AF-A0A7J4ERV0-F1
#
_entry.id   AF-A0A7J4ERV0-F1
#
_cell.length_a   1.000
_cell.length_b   1.000
_cell.length_c   1.000
_cell.angle_alpha   90.00
_cell.angle_beta   90.00
_cell.angle_gamma   90.00
#
_symmetry.space_group_name_H-M   'P 1'
#
loop_
_entity.id
_entity.type
_entity.pdbx_description
1 polymer ?
#
loop_
_entity_poly.entity_id
_entity_poly.type
_entity_poly.pdbx_seq_one_letter_code
_entity_poly.pdbx_strand_id
1 'polypeptide(L)' 'MIEIVSIIAGFLIAFSIGSNDTSNSFGICIGVGTITLKKALYLLGFFVFFGAFLQGQKVMKTVGGEILKIEMEILIISL' A
#
# COMPACT_ATOMS: atom_id res chain seq x y z
N MET A 1 2.30 -10.50 21.36
CA MET A 1 3.54 -10.73 20.58
C MET A 1 3.26 -10.82 19.08
N ILE A 2 2.23 -11.56 18.65
CA ILE A 2 1.82 -11.67 17.23
C ILE A 2 1.41 -10.30 16.64
N GLU A 3 0.71 -9.45 17.39
CA GLU A 3 0.29 -8.13 16.92
C GLU A 3 1.46 -7.23 16.48
N ILE A 4 2.57 -7.26 17.23
CA ILE A 4 3.78 -6.49 16.90
C ILE A 4 4.38 -7.00 15.59
N VAL A 5 4.40 -8.32 15.38
CA VAL A 5 4.87 -8.93 14.14
C VAL A 5 3.99 -8.54 12.97
N SER A 6 2.66 -8.54 13.14
CA SER A 6 1.71 -8.11 12.12
C SER A 6 1.88 -6.63 11.75
N ILE A 7 2.14 -5.75 12.72
CA ILE A 7 2.41 -4.33 12.47
C ILE A 7 3.69 -4.17 11.65
N ILE A 8 4.77 -4.86 12.03
CA ILE A 8 6.05 -4.80 11.31
C ILE A 8 5.91 -5.33 9.89
N ALA A 9 5.23 -6.47 9.71
CA ALA A 9 4.96 -7.05 8.40
C ALA A 9 4.10 -6.13 7.53
N GLY A 10 3.05 -5.52 8.10
CA GLY A 10 2.21 -4.54 7.40
C GLY A 10 3.01 -3.32 6.94
N PHE A 11 3.94 -2.84 7.76
CA PHE A 11 4.84 -1.74 7.38
C PHE A 11 5.75 -2.10 6.21
N LEU A 12 6.31 -3.32 6.22
CA LEU A 12 7.17 -3.81 5.15
C LEU A 12 6.39 -3.90 3.82
N ILE A 13 5.18 -4.46 3.86
CA ILE A 13 4.31 -4.57 2.69
C ILE A 13 3.93 -3.18 2.16
N ALA A 14 3.52 -2.27 3.05
CA ALA A 14 3.16 -0.90 2.67
C ALA A 14 4.35 -0.18 2.00
N PHE A 15 5.57 -0.38 2.50
CA PHE A 15 6.78 0.18 1.91
C PHE A 15 7.07 -0.40 0.51
N SER A 16 6.96 -1.72 0.35
CA SER A 16 7.17 -2.39 -0.93
C SER A 16 6.16 -1.95 -2.00
N ILE A 17 4.86 -1.87 -1.65
CA ILE A 17 3.81 -1.40 -2.56
C ILE A 17 4.05 0.07 -2.92
N GLY A 18 4.29 0.92 -1.90
CA GLY A 18 4.51 2.34 -2.12
C GLY A 18 5.69 2.64 -3.06
N SER A 19 6.79 1.90 -2.94
CA SER A 19 7.95 2.04 -3.84
C SER A 19 7.62 1.65 -5.28
N ASN A 20 6.89 0.54 -5.48
CA ASN A 20 6.49 0.07 -6.81
C ASN A 20 5.59 1.08 -7.53
N ASP A 21 4.53 1.53 -6.84
CA ASP A 21 3.54 2.45 -7.41
C ASP A 21 4.13 3.84 -7.69
N THR A 22 5.04 4.29 -6.83
CA THR A 22 5.77 5.55 -7.03
C THR A 22 6.60 5.52 -8.30
N SER A 23 7.30 4.41 -8.56
CA SER A 23 8.10 4.22 -9.77
C SER A 23 7.23 4.19 -11.02
N ASN A 24 6.08 3.50 -10.97
CA ASN A 24 5.15 3.46 -12.09
C ASN A 24 4.52 4.83 -12.40
N SER A 25 4.24 5.64 -11.36
CA SER A 25 3.57 6.93 -11.54
C SER A 25 4.51 8.05 -11.97
N PHE A 26 5.72 8.12 -11.39
CA PHE A 26 6.66 9.23 -11.62
C PHE A 26 7.95 8.84 -12.33
N GLY A 27 8.18 7.55 -12.62
CA GLY A 27 9.40 7.06 -13.24
C GLY A 27 9.67 7.68 -14.61
N ILE A 28 8.63 7.81 -15.46
CA ILE A 28 8.76 8.46 -16.76
C ILE A 28 9.03 9.96 -16.57
N CYS A 29 8.24 10.67 -15.75
CA CYS A 29 8.39 12.12 -15.53
C CYS A 29 9.77 12.51 -14.98
N ILE A 30 10.35 11.67 -14.13
CA ILE A 30 11.72 11.83 -13.63
C ILE A 30 12.72 11.47 -14.74
N GLY A 31 12.48 10.38 -15.48
CA GLY A 31 13.36 9.88 -16.55
C GLY A 31 13.52 10.85 -17.73
N VAL A 32 12.46 11.56 -18.13
CA VAL A 32 12.53 12.64 -19.13
C VAL A 32 12.91 14.01 -18.54
N GLY A 33 13.23 14.09 -17.24
CA GLY A 33 13.70 15.32 -16.59
C GLY A 33 12.64 16.40 -16.38
N THR A 34 11.35 16.07 -16.53
CA THR A 34 10.24 17.01 -16.29
C THR A 34 10.14 17.42 -14.82
N ILE A 35 10.38 16.47 -13.91
CA ILE A 35 10.39 16.72 -12.46
C ILE A 35 11.64 16.11 -11.83
N THR A 36 12.15 16.74 -10.76
CA THR A 36 13.27 16.18 -10.01
C THR A 36 12.80 15.17 -8.96
N LEU A 37 13.64 14.19 -8.63
CA LEU A 37 13.37 13.16 -7.60
C LEU A 37 12.86 13.76 -6.28
N LYS A 38 13.51 14.84 -5.81
CA LYS A 38 13.10 15.51 -4.56
C LYS A 38 11.69 16.07 -4.64
N LYS A 39 11.31 16.72 -5.75
CA LYS A 39 9.96 17.26 -5.94
C LYS A 39 8.91 16.15 -6.02
N ALA A 40 9.24 15.07 -6.74
CA ALA A 40 8.38 13.89 -6.85
C ALA A 40 8.07 13.29 -5.48
N LEU A 41 9.09 13.13 -4.63
CA LEU A 41 8.96 12.56 -3.29
C LEU A 41 8.00 13.37 -2.40
N TYR A 42 8.18 14.70 -2.34
CA TYR A 42 7.31 15.55 -1.52
C TYR A 42 5.87 15.57 -2.03
N LEU A 43 5.69 15.63 -3.34
CA LEU A 43 4.37 15.63 -3.97
C LEU A 43 3.63 14.31 -3.70
N LEU A 44 4.29 13.19 -3.98
CA LEU A 44 3.73 11.86 -3.79
C LEU A 44 3.45 11.58 -2.31
N GLY A 45 4.39 11.88 -1.41
CA GLY A 45 4.19 11.70 0.03
C GLY A 45 2.96 12.45 0.54
N PHE A 46 2.76 13.69 0.09
CA PHE A 46 1.59 14.49 0.46
C PHE A 46 0.28 13.86 -0.05
N PHE A 47 0.20 13.56 -1.35
CA PHE A 47 -1.04 13.03 -1.95
C PHE A 47 -1.37 11.61 -1.49
N VAL A 48 -0.38 10.73 -1.32
CA VAL A 48 -0.58 9.38 -0.80
C VAL A 48 -1.06 9.42 0.65
N PHE A 49 -0.45 10.27 1.49
CA PHE A 49 -0.91 10.45 2.87
C PHE A 49 -2.35 10.96 2.91
N PHE A 50 -2.69 11.96 2.09
CA PHE A 50 -4.04 12.52 2.03
C PHE A 50 -5.07 11.51 1.52
N GLY A 51 -4.73 10.75 0.48
CA GLY A 51 -5.60 9.69 -0.07
C GLY A 51 -5.83 8.56 0.93
N ALA A 52 -4.77 8.13 1.63
CA ALA A 52 -4.87 7.14 2.69
C ALA A 52 -5.74 7.64 3.86
N PHE A 53 -5.58 8.89 4.27
CA PHE A 53 -6.35 9.50 5.35
C PHE A 53 -7.84 9.65 5.01
N LEU A 54 -8.15 10.16 3.82
CA LEU A 54 -9.54 10.43 3.41
C LEU A 54 -10.31 9.16 3.05
N GLN A 55 -9.67 8.21 2.35
CA GLN A 55 -10.38 7.10 1.71
C GLN A 55 -9.86 5.71 2.07
N GLY A 56 -8.72 5.60 2.76
CA GLY A 56 -8.09 4.32 3.12
C GLY A 56 -8.98 3.40 3.96
N GLN A 57 -9.91 3.94 4.75
CA GLN A 57 -10.84 3.13 5.55
C GLN A 57 -11.78 2.25 4.71
N LYS A 58 -12.21 2.71 3.53
CA LYS A 58 -13.06 1.88 2.66
C LYS A 58 -12.27 0.69 2.11
N VAL A 59 -11.01 0.92 1.72
CA VAL A 59 -10.13 -0.12 1.18
C VAL A 59 -9.77 -1.15 2.25
N MET A 60 -9.46 -0.72 3.48
CA MET A 60 -9.23 -1.66 4.59
C MET A 60 -10.44 -2.56 4.87
N LYS A 61 -11.66 -2.00 4.79
CA LYS A 61 -12.89 -2.79 5.00
C LYS A 61 -13.14 -3.81 3.90
N THR A 62 -12.87 -3.48 2.64
CA THR A 62 -13.07 -4.41 1.52
C THR A 62 -11.96 -5.45 1.48
N VAL A 63 -10.70 -5.03 1.42
CA VAL A 63 -9.55 -5.93 1.29
C VAL A 63 -9.39 -6.81 2.54
N GLY A 64 -9.52 -6.23 3.74
CA GLY A 64 -9.49 -7.01 4.97
C GLY A 64 -10.63 -8.02 5.06
N GLY A 65 -11.83 -7.64 4.61
CA GLY A 65 -12.98 -8.54 4.55
C GLY A 65 -12.81 -9.70 3.56
N GLU A 66 -12.18 -9.45 2.42
CA GLU A 66 -11.88 -10.48 1.42
C GLU A 66 -10.82 -11.47 1.92
N ILE A 67 -9.75 -10.98 2.55
CA ILE A 67 -8.70 -11.85 3.12
C ILE A 67 -9.30 -12.80 4.17
N LEU A 68 -10.16 -12.29 5.06
CA LEU A 68 -10.83 -13.10 6.08
C LEU A 68 -11.76 -14.18 5.47
N LYS A 69 -12.43 -13.87 4.34
CA LYS A 69 -13.26 -14.85 3.63
C LYS A 69 -12.44 -15.96 3.01
N ILE A 70 -11.31 -15.63 2.38
CA ILE A 70 -10.40 -16.61 1.78
C ILE A 70 -9.88 -17.60 2.84
N GLU A 71 -9.53 -17.10 4.02
CA GLU A 71 -9.06 -17.95 5.12
C GLU A 71 -10.13 -18.96 5.59
N MET A 72 -11.39 -18.53 5.68
CA MET A 72 -12.51 -19.42 6.01
C MET A 72 -12.78 -20.47 4.92
N GLU A 73 -12.65 -20.12 3.65
CA GLU A 73 -12.87 -21.06 2.54
C GLU A 73 -11.77 -22.13 2.47
N ILE A 74 -10.51 -21.73 2.63
CA ILE A 74 -9.36 -22.66 2.69
C ILE A 74 -9.51 -23.64 3.87
N LEU A 75 -9.96 -23.15 5.03
CA LEU A 75 -10.19 -23.99 6.21
C LEU A 75 -11.29 -25.04 5.97
N ILE A 76 -12.37 -24.67 5.29
CA ILE A 76 -13.48 -25.59 4.96
C ILE A 76 -13.04 -26.65 3.94
N ILE A 77 -12.27 -26.26 2.92
CA ILE A 77 -11.80 -27.21 1.88
C ILE A 77 -10.75 -28.19 2.43
N SER A 78 -10.00 -27.79 3.47
CA SER A 78 -8.96 -28.62 4.08
C SER A 78 -9.48 -29.63 5.11
N LEU A 79 -10.78 -29.59 5.45
CA LEU A 79 -11.42 -30.43 6.48
C LEU A 79 -12.37 -31.45 5.85
#